data_AF-A0A1G8IL10-F1
#
_entry.id   AF-A0A1G8IL10-F1
#
_cell.length_a   1.000
_cell.length_b   1.000
_cell.length_c   1.000
_cell.angle_alpha   90.00
_cell.angle_beta   90.00
_cell.angle_gamma   90.00
#
_symmetry.space_group_name_H-M   'P 1'
#
loop_
_entity.id
_entity.type
_entity.pdbx_description
1 polymer ?
#
loop_
_entity_poly.entity_id
_entity_poly.type
_entity_poly.pdbx_seq_one_letter_code
_entity_poly.pdbx_strand_id
1 'polypeptide(L)'
;MTVVLIAFLVAVIFAANQNDVVGWIVAVVSLGWLLLAGFVVFSIQKAARRAGQKFTEAQNAFNAAAGRAPSSSSADHGGTRVVSERSEAEEIRDLKLDHSFKIVQVQVRVIEDERAKGGAANQDTINRALETIAITSANARDMIKASGDSGEPVTGTIID
;
A
#
# COMPACT_ATOMS: atom_id res chain seq x y z
N MET A 1 -5.53 26.91 -8.51
CA MET A 1 -6.77 26.09 -8.48
C MET A 1 -8.02 26.95 -8.27
N THR A 2 -8.05 27.79 -7.23
CA THR A 2 -9.17 28.70 -6.92
C THR A 2 -9.52 29.71 -8.02
N VAL A 3 -8.52 30.27 -8.70
CA VAL A 3 -8.73 31.25 -9.80
C VAL A 3 -9.41 30.61 -11.01
N VAL A 4 -9.08 29.36 -11.35
CA VAL A 4 -9.70 28.61 -12.46
C VAL A 4 -11.16 28.28 -12.14
N LEU A 5 -11.44 27.91 -10.89
CA LEU A 5 -12.80 27.64 -10.42
C LEU A 5 -13.69 28.89 -10.48
N ILE A 6 -13.16 30.06 -10.11
CA ILE A 6 -13.89 31.33 -10.16
C ILE A 6 -14.17 31.74 -11.62
N ALA A 7 -13.18 31.61 -12.52
CA ALA A 7 -13.36 31.91 -13.94
C ALA A 7 -14.42 30.99 -14.60
N PHE A 8 -14.42 29.70 -14.25
CA PHE A 8 -15.43 28.76 -14.71
C PHE A 8 -16.84 29.12 -14.21
N LEU A 9 -16.97 29.48 -12.93
CA LEU A 9 -18.24 29.92 -12.35
C LEU A 9 -18.79 31.17 -13.04
N VAL A 10 -17.93 32.16 -13.30
CA VAL A 10 -18.32 33.39 -14.01
C VAL A 10 -18.78 33.08 -15.44
N ALA A 11 -18.07 32.21 -16.16
CA ALA A 11 -18.45 31.81 -17.52
C ALA A 11 -19.81 31.08 -17.57
N VAL A 12 -20.08 30.20 -16.60
CA VAL A 12 -21.37 29.48 -16.50
C VAL A 12 -22.52 30.45 -16.19
N ILE A 13 -22.31 31.40 -15.27
CA ILE A 13 -23.32 32.41 -14.92
C ILE A 13 -23.61 33.32 -16.12
N PHE A 14 -22.58 33.73 -16.87
CA PHE A 14 -22.75 34.60 -18.04
C PHE A 14 -23.47 33.87 -19.19
N ALA A 15 -23.20 32.57 -19.39
CA ALA A 15 -23.89 31.75 -20.37
C ALA A 15 -25.37 31.50 -20.02
N ALA A 16 -25.70 31.33 -18.73
CA ALA A 16 -27.08 31.13 -18.28
C ALA A 16 -27.95 32.39 -18.35
N ASN A 17 -27.35 33.59 -18.28
CA ASN A 17 -28.08 34.86 -18.20
C ASN A 17 -28.60 35.38 -19.55
N GLN A 18 -28.19 34.83 -20.71
CA GLN A 18 -28.71 35.26 -22.02
C GLN A 18 -29.96 34.51 -22.51
N ASN A 19 -30.57 33.64 -21.69
CA ASN A 19 -31.70 32.78 -22.09
C ASN A 19 -31.44 32.02 -23.42
N ASP A 20 -30.18 31.66 -23.65
CA ASP A 20 -29.75 30.91 -24.82
C ASP A 20 -29.72 29.43 -24.47
N VAL A 21 -30.31 28.60 -25.34
CA VAL A 21 -30.45 27.14 -25.17
C VAL A 21 -29.07 26.50 -24.95
N VAL A 22 -28.03 27.07 -25.59
CA VAL A 22 -26.64 26.62 -25.45
C VAL A 22 -26.13 26.78 -24.01
N GLY A 23 -26.47 27.88 -23.33
CA GLY A 23 -26.06 28.12 -21.94
C GLY A 23 -26.66 27.12 -20.96
N TRP A 24 -27.94 26.77 -21.17
CA TRP A 24 -28.62 25.74 -20.37
C TRP A 24 -28.04 24.34 -20.59
N ILE A 25 -27.66 24.01 -21.83
CA ILE A 25 -26.99 22.72 -22.13
C ILE A 25 -25.65 22.64 -21.38
N VAL A 26 -24.82 23.69 -21.45
CA VAL A 26 -23.52 23.73 -20.77
C VAL A 26 -23.70 23.64 -19.25
N ALA A 27 -24.69 24.34 -18.69
CA ALA A 27 -25.00 24.29 -17.26
C ALA A 27 -25.40 22.88 -16.79
N VAL A 28 -26.28 22.19 -17.53
CA VAL A 28 -26.72 20.83 -17.20
C VAL A 28 -25.57 19.82 -17.32
N VAL A 29 -24.78 19.89 -18.39
CA VAL A 29 -23.64 18.99 -18.59
C VAL A 29 -22.58 19.20 -17.49
N SER A 30 -22.30 20.45 -17.16
CA SER A 30 -21.34 20.80 -16.11
C SER A 30 -21.82 20.34 -14.72
N LEU A 31 -23.12 20.49 -14.43
CA LEU A 31 -23.74 19.98 -13.21
C LEU A 31 -23.65 18.45 -13.15
N GLY A 32 -23.89 17.76 -14.26
CA GLY A 32 -23.73 16.30 -14.37
C GLY A 32 -22.31 15.84 -14.03
N TRP A 33 -21.29 16.50 -14.59
CA TRP A 33 -19.89 16.19 -14.27
C TRP A 33 -19.52 16.49 -12.82
N LEU A 34 -20.05 17.57 -12.25
CA LEU A 34 -19.82 17.93 -10.85
C LEU A 34 -20.44 16.89 -9.90
N LEU A 35 -21.65 16.42 -10.18
CA LEU A 35 -22.31 15.37 -9.43
C LEU A 35 -21.58 14.03 -9.55
N LEU A 36 -21.12 13.67 -10.76
CA LEU A 36 -20.33 12.46 -10.99
C LEU A 36 -19.01 12.51 -10.19
N ALA A 37 -18.27 13.62 -10.28
CA ALA A 37 -17.03 13.81 -9.54
C ALA A 37 -17.27 13.75 -8.02
N GLY A 38 -18.31 14.43 -7.53
CA GLY A 38 -18.73 14.35 -6.14
C GLY A 38 -19.03 12.91 -5.70
N PHE A 39 -19.83 12.18 -6.49
CA PHE A 39 -20.16 10.79 -6.22
C PHE A 39 -18.90 9.89 -6.13
N VAL A 40 -17.95 10.06 -7.04
CA VAL A 40 -16.67 9.29 -7.01
C VAL A 40 -15.88 9.63 -5.75
N VAL A 41 -15.72 10.91 -5.42
CA VAL A 41 -14.97 11.31 -4.21
C VAL A 41 -15.65 10.81 -2.94
N PHE A 42 -16.97 10.96 -2.82
CA PHE A 42 -17.70 10.50 -1.64
C PHE A 42 -17.75 8.96 -1.54
N SER A 43 -17.82 8.24 -2.66
CA SER A 43 -17.78 6.77 -2.66
C SER A 43 -16.41 6.24 -2.22
N ILE A 44 -15.31 6.83 -2.69
CA ILE A 44 -13.94 6.48 -2.26
C ILE A 44 -13.74 6.86 -0.79
N GLN A 45 -14.13 8.06 -0.36
CA GLN A 45 -14.01 8.46 1.05
C GLN A 45 -14.82 7.55 1.98
N LYS A 46 -16.03 7.13 1.58
CA LYS A 46 -16.87 6.20 2.35
C LYS A 46 -16.30 4.79 2.35
N ALA A 47 -15.71 4.34 1.25
CA ALA A 47 -15.02 3.06 1.16
C ALA A 47 -13.74 3.04 2.01
N ALA A 48 -12.94 4.10 1.97
CA ALA A 48 -11.72 4.24 2.78
C ALA A 48 -12.04 4.27 4.29
N ARG A 49 -13.10 4.99 4.70
CA ARG A 49 -13.55 5.01 6.11
C ARG A 49 -14.03 3.63 6.60
N ARG A 50 -14.70 2.85 5.74
CA ARG A 50 -15.15 1.48 6.07
C ARG A 50 -14.02 0.47 6.04
N ALA A 51 -13.06 0.63 5.13
CA ALA A 51 -11.87 -0.20 5.05
C ALA A 51 -10.99 -0.01 6.30
N GLY A 52 -10.80 1.22 6.77
CA GLY A 52 -10.04 1.48 8.01
C GLY A 52 -10.60 0.74 9.22
N GLN A 53 -11.92 0.74 9.40
CA GLN A 53 -12.58 0.02 10.50
C GLN A 53 -12.41 -1.51 10.37
N LYS A 54 -12.46 -2.05 9.14
CA LYS A 54 -12.29 -3.48 8.89
C LYS A 54 -10.83 -3.93 8.97
N PHE A 55 -9.88 -3.08 8.61
CA PHE A 55 -8.45 -3.34 8.81
C PHE A 55 -8.08 -3.31 10.29
N THR A 56 -8.60 -2.36 11.09
CA THR A 56 -8.38 -2.36 12.54
C THR A 56 -9.01 -3.59 13.21
N GLU A 57 -10.23 -3.97 12.81
CA GLU A 57 -10.90 -5.18 13.32
C GLU A 57 -10.17 -6.46 12.91
N ALA A 58 -9.73 -6.57 11.65
CA ALA A 58 -8.97 -7.72 11.15
C ALA A 58 -7.55 -7.78 11.74
N GLN A 59 -6.90 -6.64 11.97
CA GLN A 59 -5.58 -6.58 12.61
C GLN A 59 -5.69 -6.93 14.10
N ASN A 60 -6.75 -6.50 14.79
CA ASN A 60 -7.02 -6.91 16.17
C ASN A 60 -7.38 -8.40 16.27
N ALA A 61 -8.18 -8.91 15.33
CA ALA A 61 -8.52 -10.34 15.25
C ALA A 61 -7.30 -11.20 14.88
N PHE A 62 -6.43 -10.73 13.97
CA PHE A 62 -5.18 -11.40 13.63
C PHE A 62 -4.19 -11.37 14.79
N ASN A 63 -4.06 -10.27 15.53
CA ASN A 63 -3.24 -10.21 16.73
C ASN A 63 -3.76 -11.17 17.82
N ALA A 64 -5.07 -11.24 18.03
CA ALA A 64 -5.70 -12.17 18.95
C ALA A 64 -5.56 -13.64 18.51
N ALA A 65 -5.67 -13.94 17.22
CA ALA A 65 -5.54 -15.30 16.66
C ALA A 65 -4.07 -15.75 16.52
N ALA A 66 -3.14 -14.82 16.29
CA ALA A 66 -1.70 -15.08 16.25
C ALA A 66 -1.05 -15.13 17.65
N GLY A 67 -1.85 -15.21 18.73
CA GLY A 67 -1.38 -15.37 20.10
C GLY A 67 -0.67 -14.15 20.69
N ARG A 68 -0.67 -13.00 19.99
CA ARG A 68 -0.24 -11.72 20.56
C ARG A 68 -1.42 -11.11 21.30
N ALA A 69 -1.64 -11.58 22.52
CA ALA A 69 -2.57 -10.99 23.46
C ALA A 69 -2.36 -9.45 23.50
N PRO A 70 -3.45 -8.66 23.64
CA PRO A 70 -3.31 -7.25 23.88
C PRO A 70 -2.42 -7.09 25.11
N SER A 71 -1.37 -6.29 25.01
CA SER A 71 -0.60 -5.84 26.17
C SER A 71 -1.48 -4.88 26.97
N SER A 72 -2.50 -5.43 27.63
CA SER A 72 -3.00 -4.88 28.88
C SER A 72 -1.85 -5.02 29.85
N SER A 73 -1.18 -3.89 30.08
CA SER A 73 -0.58 -3.60 31.37
C SER A 73 -1.50 -4.12 32.47
N SER A 74 -1.15 -5.25 33.08
CA SER A 74 -1.54 -5.67 34.44
C SER A 74 -1.14 -7.13 34.69
N ALA A 75 -0.40 -7.29 35.78
CA ALA A 75 -0.29 -8.48 36.63
C ALA A 75 0.51 -9.70 36.12
N ASP A 76 1.82 -9.63 36.36
CA ASP A 76 2.45 -10.50 37.37
C ASP A 76 2.28 -12.02 37.18
N HIS A 77 2.70 -12.54 36.03
CA HIS A 77 3.00 -13.95 35.86
C HIS A 77 4.41 -14.06 35.25
N GLY A 78 5.36 -14.48 36.10
CA GLY A 78 6.79 -14.62 35.81
C GLY A 78 7.10 -15.63 34.71
N GLY A 79 6.82 -15.24 33.47
CA GLY A 79 7.31 -15.89 32.27
C GLY A 79 8.56 -15.18 31.78
N THR A 80 9.69 -15.87 31.76
CA THR A 80 10.94 -15.37 31.17
C THR A 80 10.71 -15.09 29.68
N ARG A 81 10.48 -13.82 29.33
CA ARG A 81 10.45 -13.38 27.95
C ARG A 81 11.89 -13.07 27.54
N VAL A 82 12.41 -13.81 26.57
CA VAL A 82 13.63 -13.41 25.86
C VAL A 82 13.30 -12.11 25.13
N VAL A 83 13.73 -10.99 25.70
CA VAL A 83 13.82 -9.71 24.99
C VAL A 83 15.14 -9.77 24.24
N SER A 84 15.16 -10.44 23.09
CA SER A 84 16.27 -10.26 22.16
C SER A 84 16.23 -8.80 21.73
N GLU A 85 17.19 -8.00 22.19
CA GLU A 85 17.50 -6.73 21.54
C GLU A 85 17.71 -7.04 20.07
N ARG A 86 16.85 -6.49 19.21
CA ARG A 86 16.97 -6.64 17.76
C ARG A 86 18.38 -6.20 17.39
N SER A 87 19.21 -7.13 16.95
CA SER A 87 20.60 -6.80 16.66
C SER A 87 20.66 -5.88 15.44
N GLU A 88 21.67 -4.99 15.37
CA GLU A 88 21.88 -4.15 14.19
C GLU A 88 21.96 -4.99 12.90
N ALA A 89 22.45 -6.23 12.99
CA ALA A 89 22.52 -7.19 11.88
C ALA A 89 21.13 -7.67 11.42
N GLU A 90 20.15 -7.80 12.32
CA GLU A 90 18.77 -8.11 11.97
C GLU A 90 18.07 -6.90 11.33
N GLU A 91 18.31 -5.69 11.82
CA GLU A 91 17.72 -4.48 11.25
C GLU A 91 18.22 -4.22 9.82
N ILE A 92 19.53 -4.36 9.58
CA ILE A 92 20.12 -4.26 8.24
C ILE A 92 19.57 -5.36 7.32
N ARG A 93 19.33 -6.56 7.86
CA ARG A 93 18.74 -7.68 7.11
C ARG A 93 17.30 -7.36 6.71
N ASP A 94 16.48 -6.89 7.64
CA ASP A 94 15.08 -6.51 7.39
C ASP A 94 14.98 -5.39 6.34
N LEU A 95 15.86 -4.38 6.42
CA LEU A 95 15.94 -3.31 5.42
C LEU A 95 16.28 -3.84 4.02
N LYS A 96 17.25 -4.77 3.93
CA LYS A 96 17.63 -5.41 2.66
C LYS A 96 16.50 -6.29 2.11
N LEU A 97 15.79 -7.02 2.98
CA LEU A 97 14.63 -7.82 2.59
C LEU A 97 13.50 -6.95 2.05
N ASP A 98 13.17 -5.85 2.72
CA ASP A 98 12.19 -4.88 2.24
C ASP A 98 12.56 -4.36 0.84
N HIS A 99 13.84 -3.99 0.65
CA HIS A 99 14.35 -3.54 -0.63
C HIS A 99 14.26 -4.62 -1.72
N SER A 100 14.58 -5.88 -1.39
CA SER A 100 14.43 -7.01 -2.31
C SER A 100 12.97 -7.20 -2.74
N PHE A 101 12.01 -7.11 -1.82
CA PHE A 101 10.58 -7.20 -2.16
C PHE A 101 10.11 -6.02 -3.02
N LYS A 102 10.61 -4.81 -2.76
CA LYS A 102 10.31 -3.64 -3.59
C LYS A 102 10.81 -3.82 -5.02
N ILE A 103 12.01 -4.36 -5.23
CA ILE A 103 12.53 -4.67 -6.57
C ILE A 103 11.58 -5.65 -7.28
N VAL A 104 11.15 -6.73 -6.61
CA VAL A 104 10.22 -7.70 -7.21
C VAL A 104 8.91 -7.03 -7.63
N GLN A 105 8.34 -6.16 -6.79
CA GLN A 105 7.12 -5.42 -7.13
C GLN A 105 7.30 -4.52 -8.37
N VAL A 106 8.43 -3.81 -8.47
CA VAL A 106 8.74 -2.99 -9.63
C VAL A 106 8.85 -3.85 -10.89
N GLN A 107 9.51 -5.00 -10.81
CA GLN A 107 9.68 -5.89 -11.97
C GLN A 107 8.36 -6.55 -12.40
N VAL A 108 7.48 -6.89 -11.46
CA VAL A 108 6.12 -7.36 -11.78
C VAL A 108 5.37 -6.27 -12.56
N ARG A 109 5.45 -5.01 -12.14
CA ARG A 109 4.83 -3.90 -12.85
C ARG A 109 5.40 -3.72 -14.26
N VAL A 110 6.72 -3.83 -14.43
CA VAL A 110 7.36 -3.80 -15.76
C VAL A 110 6.80 -4.90 -16.66
N ILE A 111 6.62 -6.12 -16.14
CA ILE A 111 6.03 -7.24 -16.89
C ILE A 111 4.58 -6.93 -17.27
N GLU A 112 3.77 -6.42 -16.35
CA GLU A 112 2.37 -6.06 -16.62
C GLU A 112 2.27 -4.96 -17.68
N ASP A 113 3.08 -3.89 -17.55
CA ASP A 113 3.13 -2.78 -18.49
C ASP A 113 3.59 -3.25 -19.88
N GLU A 114 4.55 -4.17 -19.96
CA GLU A 114 5.02 -4.73 -21.23
C GLU A 114 3.97 -5.64 -21.86
N ARG A 115 3.31 -6.51 -21.06
CA ARG A 115 2.23 -7.39 -21.54
C ARG A 115 1.01 -6.61 -22.00
N ALA A 116 0.71 -5.46 -21.40
CA ALA A 116 -0.38 -4.59 -21.81
C ALA A 116 -0.22 -4.06 -23.25
N LYS A 117 1.00 -4.04 -23.79
CA LYS A 117 1.26 -3.67 -25.20
C LYS A 117 0.82 -4.73 -26.21
N GLY A 118 0.40 -5.92 -25.75
CA GLY A 118 -0.15 -6.98 -26.60
C GLY A 118 0.84 -7.43 -27.67
N GLY A 119 0.45 -7.36 -28.95
CA GLY A 119 1.29 -7.78 -30.08
C GLY A 119 2.58 -6.97 -30.26
N ALA A 120 2.70 -5.80 -29.61
CA ALA A 120 3.91 -4.98 -29.61
C ALA A 120 4.80 -5.20 -28.36
N ALA A 121 4.48 -6.19 -27.51
CA ALA A 121 5.23 -6.47 -26.30
C ALA A 121 6.65 -6.97 -26.62
N ASN A 122 7.65 -6.38 -25.95
CA ASN A 122 9.02 -6.84 -26.02
C ASN A 122 9.26 -8.02 -25.05
N GLN A 123 9.34 -9.23 -25.62
CA GLN A 123 9.59 -10.45 -24.85
C GLN A 123 10.95 -10.46 -24.13
N ASP A 124 11.96 -9.78 -24.68
CA ASP A 124 13.27 -9.66 -24.02
C ASP A 124 13.17 -8.84 -22.72
N THR A 125 12.37 -7.77 -22.71
CA THR A 125 12.10 -6.97 -21.51
C THR A 125 11.40 -7.81 -20.43
N ILE A 126 10.41 -8.62 -20.81
CA ILE A 126 9.71 -9.53 -19.88
C ILE A 126 10.68 -10.57 -19.31
N ASN A 127 11.51 -11.20 -20.16
CA ASN A 127 12.45 -12.22 -19.72
C ASN A 127 13.51 -11.68 -18.75
N ARG A 128 14.04 -10.47 -19.01
CA ARG A 128 14.98 -9.80 -18.10
C ARG A 128 14.36 -9.43 -16.76
N ALA A 129 13.10 -8.98 -16.77
CA ALA A 129 12.37 -8.68 -15.54
C ALA A 129 12.16 -9.96 -14.71
N LEU A 130 11.79 -11.07 -15.36
CA LEU A 130 11.66 -12.38 -14.71
C LEU A 130 12.98 -12.90 -14.15
N GLU A 131 14.07 -12.76 -14.87
CA GLU A 131 15.42 -13.12 -14.39
C GLU A 131 15.79 -12.30 -13.15
N THR A 132 15.52 -10.99 -13.18
CA THR A 132 15.78 -10.10 -12.04
C THR A 132 14.96 -10.53 -10.81
N ILE A 133 13.69 -10.90 -11.00
CA ILE A 133 12.83 -11.43 -9.93
C ILE A 133 13.43 -12.72 -9.36
N ALA A 134 13.88 -13.64 -10.22
CA ALA A 134 14.44 -14.92 -9.80
C ALA A 134 15.71 -14.73 -8.94
N ILE A 135 16.66 -13.91 -9.40
CA ILE A 135 17.91 -13.60 -8.68
C ILE A 135 17.58 -12.91 -7.34
N THR A 136 16.72 -11.90 -7.36
CA THR A 136 16.38 -11.12 -6.16
C THR A 136 15.67 -11.98 -5.12
N SER A 137 14.76 -12.85 -5.55
CA SER A 137 14.02 -13.74 -4.66
C SER A 137 14.91 -14.82 -4.05
N ALA A 138 15.87 -15.36 -4.81
CA ALA A 138 16.86 -16.30 -4.30
C ALA A 138 17.70 -15.66 -3.19
N ASN A 139 18.25 -14.46 -3.45
CA ASN A 139 19.05 -13.73 -2.46
C ASN A 139 18.24 -13.40 -1.20
N ALA A 140 17.00 -12.93 -1.34
CA ALA A 140 16.13 -12.64 -0.20
C ALA A 140 15.82 -13.91 0.62
N ARG A 141 15.56 -15.03 -0.04
CA ARG A 141 15.33 -16.31 0.62
C ARG A 141 16.55 -16.78 1.42
N ASP A 142 17.75 -16.61 0.89
CA ASP A 142 18.98 -16.98 1.58
C ASP A 142 19.20 -16.13 2.84
N MET A 143 18.86 -14.84 2.78
CA MET A 143 18.89 -13.94 3.95
C MET A 143 17.89 -14.35 5.03
N ILE A 144 16.72 -14.85 4.66
CA ILE A 144 15.73 -15.37 5.61
C ILE A 144 16.25 -16.65 6.28
N LYS A 145 16.78 -17.60 5.49
CA LYS A 145 17.27 -18.89 6.01
C LYS A 145 18.43 -18.73 7.01
N ALA A 146 19.32 -17.77 6.77
CA ALA A 146 20.41 -17.45 7.69
C ALA A 146 19.95 -17.02 9.09
N SER A 147 18.67 -16.64 9.26
CA SER A 147 18.09 -16.25 10.55
C SER A 147 17.61 -17.44 11.40
N GLY A 148 17.35 -18.59 10.77
CA GLY A 148 16.73 -19.76 11.43
C GLY A 148 17.70 -20.90 11.76
N ASP A 149 18.96 -20.81 11.34
CA ASP A 149 19.97 -21.88 11.46
C ASP A 149 21.18 -21.48 12.33
N SER A 150 21.07 -20.40 13.10
CA SER A 150 22.06 -20.11 14.14
C SER A 150 21.84 -21.10 15.30
N GLY A 151 22.30 -22.34 15.14
CA GLY A 151 22.38 -23.36 16.20
C GLY A 151 23.32 -22.98 17.36
N GLU A 152 23.59 -21.68 17.55
CA GLU A 152 24.25 -21.14 18.72
C GLU A 152 23.27 -21.14 19.91
N PRO A 153 23.67 -21.70 21.06
CA PRO A 153 22.90 -21.57 22.28
C PRO A 153 22.64 -20.09 22.56
N VAL A 154 21.36 -19.72 22.72
CA VAL A 154 20.96 -18.37 23.10
C VAL A 154 21.62 -18.04 24.44
N THR A 155 22.68 -17.23 24.39
CA THR A 155 23.39 -16.77 25.58
C THR A 155 22.75 -15.45 26.01
N GLY A 156 21.97 -15.50 27.07
CA GLY A 156 21.33 -14.33 27.66
C GLY A 156 21.32 -14.43 29.19
N THR A 157 21.37 -13.28 29.85
CA THR A 157 21.17 -13.21 31.30
C THR A 157 19.68 -13.35 31.57
N ILE A 158 19.30 -14.39 32.33
CA ILE A 158 17.94 -14.55 32.84
C ILE A 158 17.77 -13.50 33.95
N ILE A 159 16.84 -12.57 33.75
CA ILE A 159 16.38 -11.66 34.80
C ILE A 159 15.04 -12.22 35.29
N ASP A 160 15.01 -12.63 36.56
CA ASP A 160 13.82 -13.01 37.32
C ASP A 160 13.18 -11.76 37.94
#